data_AF-A0A7C4U240-F1
#
_entry.id   AF-A0A7C4U240-F1
#
_cell.length_a   1.000
_cell.length_b   1.000
_cell.length_c   1.000
_cell.angle_alpha   90.00
_cell.angle_beta   90.00
_cell.angle_gamma   90.00
#
_symmetry.space_group_name_H-M   'P 1'
#
loop_
_entity.id
_entity.type
_entity.pdbx_description
1 polymer ?
#
loop_
_entity_poly.entity_id
_entity_poly.type
_entity_poly.pdbx_seq_one_letter_code
_entity_poly.pdbx_strand_id
1 'polypeptide(L)'
;MRWENYFLQSDKGFTDFWSRYLSEHRDILYIMGLGFDPRSVVGIESIYRMVGTGLRDVMIVRYFKNEHDKQSVNHPQVEKNLGRLNDLIDAKKCNPYSQKDIVFRSQEDISVTALESAKIITGLEEIEKYSEIVVDISAMPRSVFIPLLQKLLFIIDGYNSSGKEVKNLHVVVAENPSLDGKIFDKGTDEEASYIHGVRPKESAKYEEHKEIWIPILGENQEEQFEKIRKKLSPVETCPILPFPSEDLRRGDNLINKYGDLLFNDADFETKNIVYADEGNPFHVYRLLNQTIDRYDRSFALLNGCRIVVSALSSKLLTIGSFLAVFEKKSEGKNVGVMHVESLEHALDAGYEQEKEQIEKNHKLFEIWLAGEPYI
;
A
#
# COMPACT_ATOMS: atom_id res chain seq x y z
N MET A 1 -3.55 -5.58 -19.31
CA MET A 1 -3.66 -6.03 -17.92
C MET A 1 -2.58 -7.06 -17.65
N ARG A 2 -1.42 -6.58 -17.19
CA ARG A 2 -0.26 -7.38 -16.75
C ARG A 2 -0.66 -8.44 -15.72
N TRP A 3 -1.45 -8.06 -14.74
CA TRP A 3 -1.85 -8.94 -13.63
C TRP A 3 -3.22 -9.59 -13.85
N GLU A 4 -3.58 -9.90 -15.10
CA GLU A 4 -4.80 -10.66 -15.39
C GLU A 4 -4.73 -12.08 -14.81
N ASN A 5 -3.58 -12.74 -15.02
CA ASN A 5 -3.25 -14.03 -14.42
C ASN A 5 -2.44 -13.82 -13.14
N TYR A 6 -3.09 -13.22 -12.13
CA TYR A 6 -2.42 -12.84 -10.90
C TYR A 6 -2.01 -14.04 -10.03
N PHE A 7 -1.01 -13.80 -9.16
CA PHE A 7 -0.66 -14.69 -8.06
C PHE A 7 -1.05 -14.05 -6.72
N LEU A 8 -1.96 -14.70 -6.01
CA LEU A 8 -2.41 -14.31 -4.67
C LEU A 8 -2.54 -15.58 -3.82
N GLN A 9 -1.91 -15.60 -2.65
CA GLN A 9 -2.09 -16.66 -1.66
C GLN A 9 -2.43 -16.05 -0.32
N SER A 10 -3.33 -16.66 0.44
CA SER A 10 -3.69 -16.22 1.79
C SER A 10 -3.72 -17.38 2.78
N ASP A 11 -3.59 -17.08 4.07
CA ASP A 11 -3.72 -18.02 5.18
C ASP A 11 -2.88 -19.29 4.99
N LYS A 12 -3.53 -20.45 4.84
CA LYS A 12 -2.85 -21.72 4.59
C LYS A 12 -2.09 -21.71 3.25
N GLY A 13 -2.67 -21.08 2.22
CA GLY A 13 -2.03 -20.92 0.91
C GLY A 13 -0.72 -20.13 1.01
N PHE A 14 -0.67 -19.10 1.85
CA PHE A 14 0.56 -18.34 2.15
C PHE A 14 1.64 -19.26 2.69
N THR A 15 1.30 -20.06 3.71
CA THR A 15 2.24 -20.98 4.37
C THR A 15 2.71 -22.09 3.43
N ASP A 16 1.77 -22.71 2.70
CA ASP A 16 2.05 -23.79 1.76
C ASP A 16 2.91 -23.31 0.58
N PHE A 17 2.69 -22.08 0.11
CA PHE A 17 3.52 -21.45 -0.91
C PHE A 17 4.94 -21.24 -0.40
N TRP A 18 5.13 -20.44 0.66
CA TRP A 18 6.45 -20.09 1.15
C TRP A 18 7.26 -21.32 1.58
N SER A 19 6.63 -22.30 2.24
CA SER A 19 7.32 -23.54 2.61
C SER A 19 7.83 -24.33 1.40
N ARG A 20 7.07 -24.34 0.28
CA ARG A 20 7.49 -25.01 -0.95
C ARG A 20 8.52 -24.16 -1.70
N TYR A 21 8.31 -22.86 -1.76
CA TYR A 21 9.15 -21.92 -2.48
C TYR A 21 10.56 -21.85 -1.89
N LEU A 22 10.67 -21.90 -0.56
CA LEU A 22 11.94 -21.92 0.17
C LEU A 22 12.62 -23.30 0.21
N SER A 23 12.01 -24.35 -0.36
CA SER A 23 12.66 -25.65 -0.49
C SER A 23 13.83 -25.63 -1.48
N GLU A 24 13.84 -24.64 -2.37
CA GLU A 24 14.95 -24.34 -3.26
C GLU A 24 15.85 -23.25 -2.68
N HIS A 25 17.03 -23.08 -3.29
CA HIS A 25 17.93 -21.98 -2.95
C HIS A 25 17.32 -20.64 -3.40
N ARG A 26 17.19 -19.69 -2.48
CA ARG A 26 16.63 -18.36 -2.74
C ARG A 26 17.40 -17.34 -1.95
N ASP A 27 17.91 -16.30 -2.61
CA ASP A 27 18.57 -15.18 -1.95
C ASP A 27 17.54 -14.08 -1.74
N ILE A 28 17.20 -13.81 -0.47
CA ILE A 28 16.06 -12.97 -0.09
C ILE A 28 16.54 -11.67 0.55
N LEU A 29 16.04 -10.55 0.03
CA LEU A 29 16.00 -9.28 0.73
C LEU A 29 14.57 -9.04 1.23
N TYR A 30 14.41 -9.02 2.55
CA TYR A 30 13.14 -8.70 3.19
C TYR A 30 13.11 -7.22 3.62
N ILE A 31 12.34 -6.40 2.91
CA ILE A 31 12.15 -4.97 3.18
C ILE A 31 10.86 -4.81 3.99
N MET A 32 10.95 -4.25 5.19
CA MET A 32 9.81 -4.19 6.12
C MET A 32 9.69 -2.83 6.80
N GLY A 33 8.45 -2.41 7.04
CA GLY A 33 8.16 -1.27 7.88
C GLY A 33 8.28 -1.65 9.35
N LEU A 34 9.03 -0.88 10.14
CA LEU A 34 9.15 -1.14 11.57
C LEU A 34 8.65 0.07 12.36
N GLY A 35 7.45 -0.07 12.91
CA GLY A 35 6.79 0.95 13.73
C GLY A 35 6.15 0.37 14.99
N PHE A 36 5.19 1.10 15.54
CA PHE A 36 4.41 0.65 16.69
C PHE A 36 3.39 -0.44 16.31
N ASP A 37 3.05 -0.59 15.03
CA ASP A 37 2.03 -1.56 14.61
C ASP A 37 2.52 -3.01 14.89
N PRO A 38 1.78 -3.84 15.63
CA PRO A 38 2.18 -5.22 15.95
C PRO A 38 2.36 -6.10 14.71
N ARG A 39 1.75 -5.72 13.57
CA ARG A 39 1.90 -6.41 12.29
C ARG A 39 3.29 -6.29 11.69
N SER A 40 4.10 -5.32 12.16
CA SER A 40 5.44 -5.04 11.63
C SER A 40 6.32 -6.28 11.47
N VAL A 41 6.18 -7.28 12.35
CA VAL A 41 7.06 -8.47 12.37
C VAL A 41 6.35 -9.77 11.97
N VAL A 42 5.05 -9.74 11.67
CA VAL A 42 4.25 -10.96 11.47
C VAL A 42 4.66 -11.71 10.20
N GLY A 43 4.85 -10.98 9.08
CA GLY A 43 5.26 -11.58 7.81
C GLY A 43 6.66 -12.20 7.88
N ILE A 44 7.64 -11.45 8.40
CA ILE A 44 9.02 -11.93 8.49
C ILE A 44 9.15 -13.11 9.45
N GLU A 45 8.48 -13.08 10.60
CA GLU A 45 8.47 -14.22 11.53
C GLU A 45 7.90 -15.46 10.86
N SER A 46 6.87 -15.31 10.03
CA SER A 46 6.25 -16.44 9.33
C SER A 46 7.21 -17.05 8.29
N ILE A 47 7.85 -16.22 7.47
CA ILE A 47 8.72 -16.67 6.38
C ILE A 47 10.08 -17.17 6.91
N TYR A 48 10.76 -16.42 7.78
CA TYR A 48 12.11 -16.77 8.23
C TYR A 48 12.12 -17.90 9.27
N ARG A 49 10.98 -18.23 9.88
CA ARG A 49 10.85 -19.45 10.69
C ARG A 49 10.88 -20.73 9.86
N MET A 50 10.50 -20.68 8.59
CA MET A 50 10.55 -21.82 7.68
C MET A 50 11.99 -22.22 7.37
N VAL A 51 12.17 -23.47 6.91
CA VAL A 51 13.48 -23.99 6.50
C VAL A 51 13.73 -23.63 5.04
N GLY A 52 14.92 -23.12 4.74
CA GLY A 52 15.37 -22.86 3.37
C GLY A 52 16.85 -22.51 3.32
N THR A 53 17.39 -22.40 2.11
CA THR A 53 18.81 -22.03 1.87
C THR A 53 18.92 -20.72 1.09
N GLY A 54 20.11 -20.12 1.12
CA GLY A 54 20.40 -18.82 0.51
C GLY A 54 20.45 -17.68 1.53
N LEU A 55 20.72 -16.47 1.03
CA LEU A 55 20.83 -15.25 1.81
C LEU A 55 19.47 -14.88 2.43
N ARG A 56 19.53 -14.32 3.64
CA ARG A 56 18.36 -13.89 4.43
C ARG A 56 18.67 -12.53 5.03
N ASP A 57 18.74 -11.53 4.16
CA ASP A 57 19.05 -10.16 4.56
C ASP A 57 17.74 -9.40 4.82
N VAL A 58 17.82 -8.42 5.72
CA VAL A 58 16.67 -7.62 6.13
C VAL A 58 17.01 -6.14 6.01
N MET A 59 16.05 -5.36 5.50
CA MET A 59 16.08 -3.91 5.50
C MET A 59 14.85 -3.41 6.25
N ILE A 60 15.07 -2.72 7.37
CA ILE A 60 13.98 -2.07 8.08
C ILE A 60 13.85 -0.62 7.60
N VAL A 61 12.60 -0.19 7.43
CA VAL A 61 12.24 1.21 7.17
C VAL A 61 11.59 1.76 8.43
N ARG A 62 12.23 2.75 9.04
CA ARG A 62 11.78 3.45 10.25
C ARG A 62 11.14 4.78 9.87
N TYR A 63 10.12 5.19 10.62
CA TYR A 63 9.37 6.42 10.35
C TYR A 63 9.49 7.41 11.49
N PHE A 64 9.68 8.68 11.14
CA PHE A 64 9.81 9.78 12.08
C PHE A 64 9.04 10.99 11.54
N LYS A 65 8.42 11.78 12.42
CA LYS A 65 7.70 12.99 11.98
C LYS A 65 8.66 14.03 11.42
N ASN A 66 9.77 14.24 12.12
CA ASN A 66 10.83 15.19 11.80
C ASN A 66 12.21 14.60 12.22
N GLU A 67 13.29 15.32 11.95
CA GLU A 67 14.66 14.90 12.30
C GLU A 67 14.91 14.81 13.81
N HIS A 68 14.25 15.62 14.63
CA HIS A 68 14.42 15.59 16.09
C HIS A 68 13.87 14.29 16.69
N ASP A 69 12.80 13.76 16.11
CA ASP A 69 12.17 12.52 16.60
C ASP A 69 13.06 11.28 16.45
N LYS A 70 14.10 11.32 15.61
CA LYS A 70 15.08 10.22 15.50
C LYS A 70 15.85 9.99 16.80
N GLN A 71 16.00 11.03 17.61
CA GLN A 71 16.73 10.98 18.87
C GLN A 71 15.80 10.77 20.08
N SER A 72 14.48 10.81 19.85
CA SER A 72 13.48 10.60 20.89
C SER A 72 13.43 9.14 21.33
N VAL A 73 12.97 8.93 22.56
CA VAL A 73 12.71 7.58 23.07
C VAL A 73 11.64 6.93 22.20
N ASN A 74 11.95 5.73 21.72
CA ASN A 74 11.01 4.95 20.92
C ASN A 74 9.74 4.66 21.73
N HIS A 75 8.62 4.63 21.02
CA HIS A 75 7.38 4.12 21.59
C HIS A 75 7.59 2.68 22.12
N PRO A 76 7.05 2.29 23.29
CA PRO A 76 7.29 0.97 23.87
C PRO A 76 6.99 -0.22 22.93
N GLN A 77 5.97 -0.06 22.08
CA GLN A 77 5.62 -1.09 21.10
C GLN A 77 6.63 -1.19 19.94
N VAL A 78 7.33 -0.10 19.60
CA VAL A 78 8.45 -0.12 18.64
C VAL A 78 9.61 -0.93 19.21
N GLU A 79 9.96 -0.69 20.48
CA GLU A 79 10.98 -1.48 21.19
C GLU A 79 10.62 -2.96 21.27
N LYS A 80 9.34 -3.28 21.51
CA LYS A 80 8.85 -4.66 21.49
C LYS A 80 9.01 -5.32 20.12
N ASN A 81 8.67 -4.62 19.05
CA ASN A 81 8.82 -5.13 17.68
C ASN A 81 10.30 -5.28 17.29
N LEU A 82 11.16 -4.34 17.69
CA LEU A 82 12.62 -4.44 17.55
C LEU A 82 13.18 -5.66 18.27
N GLY A 83 12.77 -5.89 19.53
CA GLY A 83 13.19 -7.05 20.32
C GLY A 83 12.83 -8.36 19.62
N ARG A 84 11.58 -8.49 19.15
CA ARG A 84 11.13 -9.67 18.39
C ARG A 84 11.94 -9.90 17.11
N LEU A 85 12.25 -8.83 16.38
CA LEU A 85 13.08 -8.92 15.18
C LEU A 85 14.50 -9.37 15.53
N ASN A 86 15.12 -8.77 16.54
CA ASN A 86 16.47 -9.15 16.99
C ASN A 86 16.52 -10.62 17.42
N ASP A 87 15.56 -11.08 18.22
CA ASP A 87 15.44 -12.47 18.65
C ASP A 87 15.34 -13.42 17.45
N LEU A 88 14.57 -13.04 16.41
CA LEU A 88 14.43 -13.81 15.18
C LEU A 88 15.74 -13.88 14.40
N ILE A 89 16.42 -12.74 14.21
CA ILE A 89 17.69 -12.63 13.48
C ILE A 89 18.77 -13.47 14.17
N ASP A 90 18.89 -13.38 15.49
CA ASP A 90 19.84 -14.14 16.29
C ASP A 90 19.54 -15.65 16.25
N ALA A 91 18.27 -16.03 16.44
CA ALA A 91 17.85 -17.43 16.41
C ALA A 91 18.10 -18.08 15.03
N LYS A 92 17.97 -17.31 13.95
CA LYS A 92 18.17 -17.76 12.56
C LYS A 92 19.58 -17.52 12.03
N LYS A 93 20.45 -16.87 12.82
CA LYS A 93 21.81 -16.50 12.42
C LYS A 93 21.83 -15.72 11.11
N CYS A 94 20.84 -14.84 10.93
CA CYS A 94 20.78 -13.93 9.80
C CYS A 94 21.86 -12.84 9.95
N ASN A 95 22.20 -12.16 8.86
CA ASN A 95 23.03 -10.97 8.94
C ASN A 95 22.28 -9.86 9.71
N PRO A 96 22.99 -8.93 10.37
CA PRO A 96 22.37 -7.73 10.92
C PRO A 96 21.55 -6.99 9.85
N TYR A 97 20.37 -6.52 10.24
CA TYR A 97 19.54 -5.76 9.31
C TYR A 97 20.19 -4.41 8.97
N SER A 98 19.92 -3.94 7.76
CA SER A 98 20.14 -2.54 7.39
C SER A 98 18.94 -1.68 7.79
N GLN A 99 19.15 -0.39 8.05
CA GLN A 99 18.09 0.54 8.43
C GLN A 99 18.06 1.74 7.48
N LYS A 100 16.85 2.12 7.04
CA LYS A 100 16.57 3.36 6.33
C LYS A 100 15.56 4.16 7.16
N ASP A 101 15.91 5.41 7.45
CA ASP A 101 15.03 6.32 8.20
C ASP A 101 14.30 7.24 7.23
N ILE A 102 12.98 7.31 7.37
CA ILE A 102 12.11 8.20 6.62
C ILE A 102 11.58 9.26 7.57
N VAL A 103 11.74 10.51 7.15
CA VAL A 103 11.15 11.66 7.82
C VAL A 103 9.97 12.14 7.00
N PHE A 104 8.83 12.38 7.65
CA PHE A 104 7.63 12.83 6.95
C PHE A 104 7.63 14.32 6.67
N ARG A 105 8.23 15.14 7.54
CA ARG A 105 8.21 16.60 7.43
C ARG A 105 9.60 17.21 7.56
N SER A 106 9.87 18.23 6.75
CA SER A 106 11.10 19.01 6.80
C SER A 106 11.17 19.85 8.10
N GLN A 107 12.30 20.54 8.30
CA GLN A 107 12.43 21.51 9.40
C GLN A 107 11.44 22.68 9.30
N GLU A 108 10.97 22.98 8.09
CA GLU A 108 9.96 24.02 7.82
C GLU A 108 8.53 23.45 7.87
N ASP A 109 8.36 22.24 8.40
CA ASP A 109 7.09 21.53 8.51
C ASP A 109 6.42 21.27 7.14
N ILE A 110 7.21 21.06 6.09
CA ILE A 110 6.72 20.72 4.75
C ILE A 110 6.78 19.21 4.57
N SER A 111 5.72 18.58 4.04
CA SER A 111 5.73 17.15 3.73
C SER A 111 6.84 16.79 2.72
N VAL A 112 7.71 15.86 3.10
CA VAL A 112 8.84 15.33 2.30
C VAL A 112 8.84 13.81 2.19
N THR A 113 7.83 13.13 2.76
CA THR A 113 7.71 11.65 2.78
C THR A 113 7.96 11.03 1.40
N ALA A 114 7.37 11.63 0.38
CA ALA A 114 7.51 11.21 -1.02
C ALA A 114 8.96 11.18 -1.52
N LEU A 115 9.72 12.24 -1.23
CA LEU A 115 11.11 12.39 -1.66
C LEU A 115 12.01 11.39 -0.90
N GLU A 116 11.76 11.24 0.40
CA GLU A 116 12.53 10.31 1.24
C GLU A 116 12.24 8.85 0.87
N SER A 117 10.99 8.51 0.57
CA SER A 117 10.60 7.14 0.19
C SER A 117 11.26 6.69 -1.12
N ALA A 118 11.51 7.62 -2.04
CA ALA A 118 12.26 7.35 -3.27
C ALA A 118 13.75 7.03 -3.03
N LYS A 119 14.29 7.29 -1.83
CA LYS A 119 15.68 7.01 -1.44
C LYS A 119 15.87 5.68 -0.71
N ILE A 120 14.78 4.96 -0.41
CA ILE A 120 14.86 3.64 0.24
C ILE A 120 15.71 2.71 -0.62
N ILE A 121 15.39 2.63 -1.92
CA ILE A 121 16.15 1.92 -2.95
C ILE A 121 16.54 2.92 -4.05
N THR A 122 17.83 3.20 -4.16
CA THR A 122 18.37 4.19 -5.10
C THR A 122 18.66 3.59 -6.47
N GLY A 123 19.15 2.35 -6.50
CA GLY A 123 19.57 1.66 -7.71
C GLY A 123 19.52 0.13 -7.65
N LEU A 124 19.90 -0.50 -8.76
CA LEU A 124 19.89 -1.96 -8.92
C LEU A 124 20.94 -2.63 -8.02
N GLU A 125 22.07 -1.97 -7.77
CA GLU A 125 23.18 -2.46 -6.96
C GLU A 125 22.76 -2.85 -5.53
N GLU A 126 21.74 -2.20 -4.98
CA GLU A 126 21.21 -2.52 -3.64
C GLU A 126 20.43 -3.85 -3.62
N ILE A 127 19.93 -4.31 -4.78
CA ILE A 127 19.12 -5.53 -4.90
C ILE A 127 19.74 -6.60 -5.82
N GLU A 128 20.89 -6.33 -6.45
CA GLU A 128 21.45 -7.16 -7.52
C GLU A 128 21.76 -8.59 -7.07
N LYS A 129 22.22 -8.78 -5.83
CA LYS A 129 22.58 -10.09 -5.28
C LYS A 129 21.40 -10.97 -4.85
N TYR A 130 20.16 -10.48 -4.91
CA TYR A 130 19.00 -11.23 -4.45
C TYR A 130 18.14 -11.70 -5.63
N SER A 131 17.63 -12.93 -5.55
CA SER A 131 16.62 -13.42 -6.48
C SER A 131 15.21 -12.98 -6.07
N GLU A 132 14.98 -12.86 -4.75
CA GLU A 132 13.69 -12.50 -4.18
C GLU A 132 13.77 -11.17 -3.43
N ILE A 133 12.93 -10.22 -3.85
CA ILE A 133 12.70 -8.98 -3.11
C ILE A 133 11.31 -9.10 -2.50
N VAL A 134 11.24 -9.15 -1.17
CA VAL A 134 9.98 -9.22 -0.44
C VAL A 134 9.75 -7.87 0.23
N VAL A 135 8.60 -7.25 -0.04
CA VAL A 135 8.20 -5.98 0.60
C VAL A 135 7.00 -6.24 1.50
N ASP A 136 7.22 -6.15 2.80
CA ASP A 136 6.18 -6.28 3.81
C ASP A 136 5.56 -4.91 4.10
N ILE A 137 4.37 -4.67 3.55
CA ILE A 137 3.68 -3.39 3.68
C ILE A 137 2.77 -3.32 4.91
N SER A 138 2.68 -4.38 5.71
CA SER A 138 1.68 -4.52 6.78
C SER A 138 1.66 -3.33 7.75
N ALA A 139 2.84 -2.83 8.10
CA ALA A 139 3.06 -1.67 8.96
C ALA A 139 3.69 -0.47 8.22
N MET A 140 3.64 -0.46 6.88
CA MET A 140 4.13 0.67 6.08
C MET A 140 3.01 1.68 5.79
N PRO A 141 3.25 3.00 5.94
CA PRO A 141 2.36 4.04 5.44
C PRO A 141 2.20 3.98 3.92
N ARG A 142 1.03 4.37 3.40
CA ARG A 142 0.72 4.38 1.95
C ARG A 142 1.65 5.28 1.15
N SER A 143 1.99 6.43 1.72
CA SER A 143 2.95 7.39 1.19
C SER A 143 4.38 6.87 1.08
N VAL A 144 4.70 5.76 1.78
CA VAL A 144 6.00 5.10 1.73
C VAL A 144 6.00 3.90 0.79
N PHE A 145 5.07 2.96 0.98
CA PHE A 145 5.13 1.72 0.21
C PHE A 145 4.75 1.92 -1.26
N ILE A 146 3.86 2.86 -1.60
CA ILE A 146 3.50 3.11 -3.02
C ILE A 146 4.72 3.56 -3.84
N PRO A 147 5.47 4.61 -3.42
CA PRO A 147 6.69 4.99 -4.13
C PRO A 147 7.76 3.90 -4.16
N LEU A 148 7.91 3.14 -3.06
CA LEU A 148 8.86 2.03 -2.99
C LEU A 148 8.53 0.93 -4.01
N LEU A 149 7.28 0.46 -4.03
CA LEU A 149 6.82 -0.57 -4.97
C LEU A 149 6.93 -0.08 -6.42
N GLN A 150 6.59 1.18 -6.69
CA GLN A 150 6.77 1.77 -8.01
C GLN A 150 8.23 1.74 -8.48
N LYS A 151 9.16 2.15 -7.60
CA LYS A 151 10.59 2.16 -7.90
C LYS A 151 11.13 0.74 -8.12
N LEU A 152 10.73 -0.21 -7.27
CA LEU A 152 11.11 -1.61 -7.39
C LEU A 152 10.58 -2.26 -8.67
N LEU A 153 9.30 -2.05 -9.01
CA LEU A 153 8.73 -2.52 -10.28
C LEU A 153 9.53 -1.99 -11.47
N PHE A 154 9.84 -0.69 -11.48
CA PHE A 154 10.64 -0.10 -12.56
C PHE A 154 12.04 -0.72 -12.69
N ILE A 155 12.76 -0.89 -11.58
CA ILE A 155 14.10 -1.49 -11.58
C ILE A 155 14.04 -2.96 -12.03
N ILE A 156 13.13 -3.74 -11.45
CA ILE A 156 13.01 -5.17 -11.68
C ILE A 156 12.54 -5.46 -13.10
N ASP A 157 11.58 -4.71 -13.63
CA ASP A 157 11.15 -4.84 -15.03
C ASP A 157 12.28 -4.52 -16.00
N GLY A 158 13.06 -3.47 -15.72
CA GLY A 158 14.24 -3.11 -16.51
C GLY A 158 15.32 -4.20 -16.47
N TYR A 159 15.55 -4.81 -15.30
CA TYR A 159 16.50 -5.91 -15.14
C TYR A 159 16.04 -7.17 -15.87
N ASN A 160 14.79 -7.59 -15.65
CA ASN A 160 14.23 -8.81 -16.24
C ASN A 160 14.13 -8.72 -17.77
N SER A 161 13.91 -7.52 -18.32
CA SER A 161 13.94 -7.28 -19.77
C SER A 161 15.33 -7.50 -20.40
N SER A 162 16.41 -7.50 -19.61
CA SER A 162 17.77 -7.74 -20.10
C SER A 162 18.15 -9.23 -20.25
N GLY A 163 17.30 -10.15 -19.76
CA GLY A 163 17.44 -11.60 -19.95
C GLY A 163 18.62 -12.27 -19.24
N LYS A 164 19.24 -11.63 -18.23
CA LYS A 164 20.37 -12.20 -17.48
C LYS A 164 19.93 -13.25 -16.47
N GLU A 165 19.09 -12.83 -15.53
CA GLU A 165 18.46 -13.63 -14.48
C GLU A 165 17.08 -13.03 -14.21
N VAL A 166 16.20 -13.79 -13.58
CA VAL A 166 14.87 -13.29 -13.18
C VAL A 166 14.93 -12.86 -11.73
N LYS A 167 14.50 -11.62 -11.46
CA LYS A 167 14.23 -11.13 -10.12
C LYS A 167 12.74 -11.08 -9.85
N ASN A 168 12.37 -11.56 -8.67
CA ASN A 168 11.01 -11.66 -8.22
C ASN A 168 10.68 -10.54 -7.23
N LEU A 169 9.50 -9.94 -7.38
CA LEU A 169 8.96 -8.98 -6.42
C LEU A 169 7.73 -9.58 -5.75
N HIS A 170 7.84 -9.83 -4.45
CA HIS A 170 6.78 -10.32 -3.57
C HIS A 170 6.32 -9.19 -2.66
N VAL A 171 5.02 -9.13 -2.38
CA VAL A 171 4.44 -8.20 -1.44
C VAL A 171 3.66 -8.98 -0.39
N VAL A 172 4.07 -8.80 0.86
CA VAL A 172 3.44 -9.41 2.02
C VAL A 172 2.54 -8.39 2.71
N VAL A 173 1.33 -8.81 3.04
CA VAL A 173 0.36 -8.00 3.80
C VAL A 173 -0.25 -8.82 4.92
N ALA A 174 -0.17 -8.32 6.15
CA ALA A 174 -0.94 -8.81 7.28
C ALA A 174 -2.19 -7.94 7.44
N GLU A 175 -3.36 -8.48 7.11
CA GLU A 175 -4.65 -7.81 7.33
C GLU A 175 -5.26 -8.25 8.66
N ASN A 176 -5.87 -7.32 9.38
CA ASN A 176 -6.58 -7.58 10.62
C ASN A 176 -7.59 -6.46 10.90
N PRO A 177 -8.84 -6.62 10.43
CA PRO A 177 -9.88 -5.61 10.62
C PRO A 177 -10.12 -5.25 12.10
N SER A 178 -9.97 -6.21 13.02
CA SER A 178 -10.11 -5.96 14.47
C SER A 178 -9.02 -5.05 15.01
N LEU A 179 -7.78 -5.18 14.50
CA LEU A 179 -6.67 -4.29 14.86
C LEU A 179 -6.84 -2.91 14.22
N ASP A 180 -7.28 -2.84 12.96
CA ASP A 180 -7.49 -1.56 12.27
C ASP A 180 -8.52 -0.69 13.01
N GLY A 181 -9.57 -1.30 13.58
CA GLY A 181 -10.52 -0.60 14.44
C GLY A 181 -9.94 -0.07 15.77
N LYS A 182 -8.74 -0.51 16.17
CA LYS A 182 -8.02 -0.04 17.37
C LYS A 182 -6.88 0.93 17.03
N ILE A 183 -6.61 1.20 15.75
CA ILE A 183 -5.62 2.20 15.33
C ILE A 183 -6.38 3.45 14.89
N PHE A 184 -6.02 4.59 15.46
CA PHE A 184 -6.63 5.87 15.09
C PHE A 184 -5.59 6.92 14.73
N ASP A 185 -5.99 7.79 13.82
CA ASP A 185 -5.19 8.91 13.35
C ASP A 185 -5.31 10.07 14.36
N LYS A 186 -4.17 10.60 14.79
CA LYS A 186 -4.07 11.81 15.59
C LYS A 186 -3.77 12.99 14.67
N GLY A 187 -4.83 13.48 14.05
CA GLY A 187 -4.76 14.55 13.07
C GLY A 187 -4.23 14.08 11.71
N THR A 188 -4.52 14.87 10.69
CA THR A 188 -4.08 14.61 9.32
C THR A 188 -3.54 15.90 8.71
N ASP A 189 -2.71 15.79 7.68
CA ASP A 189 -2.16 16.94 6.98
C ASP A 189 -3.29 17.86 6.50
N GLU A 190 -3.05 19.17 6.45
CA GLU A 190 -4.08 20.14 6.10
C GLU A 190 -4.57 19.96 4.66
N GLU A 191 -3.65 19.56 3.78
CA GLU A 191 -3.86 19.48 2.33
C GLU A 191 -3.76 18.05 1.80
N ALA A 192 -4.70 17.67 0.93
CA ALA A 192 -4.58 16.46 0.11
C ALA A 192 -3.47 16.64 -0.93
N SER A 193 -2.70 15.59 -1.21
CA SER A 193 -1.64 15.63 -2.22
C SER A 193 -1.59 14.36 -3.07
N TYR A 194 -1.03 14.48 -4.26
CA TYR A 194 -0.77 13.31 -5.09
C TYR A 194 0.45 12.56 -4.55
N ILE A 195 0.33 11.24 -4.40
CA ILE A 195 1.47 10.41 -4.04
C ILE A 195 2.52 10.50 -5.16
N HIS A 196 3.78 10.69 -4.77
CA HIS A 196 4.88 10.85 -5.71
C HIS A 196 5.04 9.61 -6.61
N GLY A 197 5.41 9.87 -7.86
CA GLY A 197 5.50 8.85 -8.91
C GLY A 197 4.16 8.44 -9.50
N VAL A 198 3.04 8.59 -8.78
CA VAL A 198 1.67 8.30 -9.25
C VAL A 198 0.80 9.55 -9.39
N ARG A 199 1.39 10.72 -9.66
CA ARG A 199 0.64 11.95 -10.00
C ARG A 199 0.10 11.93 -11.45
N PRO A 200 -1.06 12.55 -11.75
CA PRO A 200 -1.52 12.76 -13.12
C PRO A 200 -0.54 13.62 -13.94
N LYS A 201 -0.73 13.69 -15.25
CA LYS A 201 0.06 14.58 -16.11
C LYS A 201 -0.28 16.04 -15.76
N GLU A 202 0.74 16.88 -15.64
CA GLU A 202 0.53 18.32 -15.53
C GLU A 202 -0.06 18.82 -16.85
N SER A 203 -1.25 19.41 -16.79
CA SER A 203 -1.88 20.02 -17.95
C SER A 203 -1.45 21.47 -18.08
N ALA A 204 -1.40 21.99 -19.31
CA ALA A 204 -1.20 23.42 -19.53
C ALA A 204 -2.33 24.20 -18.83
N LYS A 205 -2.08 25.44 -18.38
CA LYS A 205 -3.04 26.28 -17.63
C LYS A 205 -4.42 26.45 -18.30
N TYR A 206 -4.56 26.12 -19.58
CA TYR A 206 -5.78 26.25 -20.38
C TYR A 206 -6.44 24.92 -20.77
N GLU A 207 -5.87 23.78 -20.37
CA GLU A 207 -6.46 22.46 -20.59
C GLU A 207 -7.34 22.09 -19.39
N GLU A 208 -8.64 22.35 -19.51
CA GLU A 208 -9.66 21.88 -18.58
C GLU A 208 -9.99 20.41 -18.87
N HIS A 209 -9.23 19.49 -18.26
CA HIS A 209 -9.60 18.08 -18.25
C HIS A 209 -10.81 17.85 -17.35
N LYS A 210 -11.81 17.12 -17.84
CA LYS A 210 -12.91 16.64 -17.00
C LYS A 210 -12.35 15.70 -15.94
N GLU A 211 -12.70 15.93 -14.69
CA GLU A 211 -12.18 15.15 -13.57
C GLU A 211 -13.17 14.07 -13.15
N ILE A 212 -12.70 12.84 -13.01
CA ILE A 212 -13.46 11.72 -12.47
C ILE A 212 -12.79 11.28 -11.18
N TRP A 213 -13.55 11.19 -10.10
CA TRP A 213 -13.03 10.79 -8.80
C TRP A 213 -13.52 9.40 -8.43
N ILE A 214 -12.59 8.52 -8.05
CA ILE A 214 -12.85 7.13 -7.67
C ILE A 214 -12.32 6.91 -6.24
N PRO A 215 -13.11 7.24 -5.21
CA PRO A 215 -12.74 6.96 -3.82
C PRO A 215 -13.04 5.50 -3.45
N ILE A 216 -12.03 4.75 -3.02
CA ILE A 216 -12.22 3.43 -2.39
C ILE A 216 -12.46 3.66 -0.91
N LEU A 217 -13.69 3.45 -0.45
CA LEU A 217 -14.11 3.83 0.89
C LEU A 217 -13.74 2.76 1.92
N GLY A 218 -13.41 3.24 3.13
CA GLY A 218 -13.08 2.43 4.28
C GLY A 218 -13.41 3.18 5.56
N GLU A 219 -13.20 2.53 6.69
CA GLU A 219 -13.58 3.06 8.00
C GLU A 219 -12.63 4.17 8.46
N ASN A 220 -13.18 5.20 9.12
CA ASN A 220 -12.41 6.24 9.82
C ASN A 220 -11.53 7.06 8.87
N GLN A 221 -12.01 7.31 7.65
CA GLN A 221 -11.32 8.11 6.64
C GLN A 221 -12.18 9.28 6.12
N GLU A 222 -13.19 9.70 6.89
CA GLU A 222 -14.11 10.78 6.53
C GLU A 222 -13.40 12.14 6.42
N GLU A 223 -12.48 12.44 7.34
CA GLU A 223 -11.70 13.69 7.30
C GLU A 223 -10.83 13.76 6.04
N GLN A 224 -10.17 12.66 5.70
CA GLN A 224 -9.35 12.52 4.51
C GLN A 224 -10.21 12.63 3.25
N PHE A 225 -11.38 12.01 3.23
CA PHE A 225 -12.36 12.12 2.14
C PHE A 225 -12.75 13.58 1.90
N GLU A 226 -13.12 14.32 2.95
CA GLU A 226 -13.49 15.73 2.84
C GLU A 226 -12.34 16.60 2.32
N LYS A 227 -11.12 16.38 2.82
CA LYS A 227 -9.94 17.14 2.38
C LYS A 227 -9.61 16.89 0.91
N ILE A 228 -9.75 15.66 0.44
CA ILE A 228 -9.61 15.33 -0.98
C ILE A 228 -10.75 15.99 -1.77
N ARG A 229 -12.00 15.84 -1.35
CA ARG A 229 -13.16 16.43 -2.02
C ARG A 229 -13.06 17.94 -2.18
N LYS A 230 -12.54 18.66 -1.17
CA LYS A 230 -12.32 20.12 -1.21
C LYS A 230 -11.29 20.54 -2.27
N LYS A 231 -10.35 19.65 -2.61
CA LYS A 231 -9.31 19.88 -3.62
C LYS A 231 -9.75 19.52 -5.04
N LEU A 232 -10.78 18.70 -5.16
CA LEU A 232 -11.27 18.16 -6.42
C LEU A 232 -12.56 18.86 -6.87
N SER A 233 -12.75 18.94 -8.18
CA SER A 233 -13.99 19.40 -8.81
C SER A 233 -14.44 18.36 -9.84
N PRO A 234 -14.78 17.14 -9.39
CA PRO A 234 -15.16 16.06 -10.28
C PRO A 234 -16.48 16.37 -10.99
N VAL A 235 -16.58 15.90 -12.24
CA VAL A 235 -17.87 15.85 -12.95
C VAL A 235 -18.63 14.57 -12.63
N GLU A 236 -17.94 13.54 -12.13
CA GLU A 236 -18.54 12.31 -11.67
C GLU A 236 -17.69 11.66 -10.57
N THR A 237 -18.35 11.21 -9.50
CA THR A 237 -17.76 10.45 -8.40
C THR A 237 -18.27 9.00 -8.42
N CYS A 238 -17.34 8.05 -8.45
CA CYS A 238 -17.59 6.61 -8.53
C CYS A 238 -17.00 5.89 -7.30
N PRO A 239 -17.71 5.85 -6.16
CA PRO A 239 -17.18 5.22 -4.96
C PRO A 239 -17.08 3.70 -5.12
N ILE A 240 -15.98 3.13 -4.64
CA ILE A 240 -15.79 1.69 -4.52
C ILE A 240 -16.01 1.27 -3.08
N LEU A 241 -16.90 0.30 -2.86
CA LEU A 241 -17.19 -0.30 -1.57
C LEU A 241 -16.67 -1.74 -1.47
N PRO A 242 -16.10 -2.14 -0.32
CA PRO A 242 -15.71 -3.53 -0.08
C PRO A 242 -16.95 -4.43 0.02
N PHE A 243 -17.07 -5.36 -0.92
CA PHE A 243 -18.03 -6.47 -0.91
C PHE A 243 -17.60 -7.58 -1.91
N PRO A 244 -17.57 -8.87 -1.50
CA PRO A 244 -17.82 -9.36 -0.16
C PRO A 244 -16.75 -8.87 0.84
N SER A 245 -17.14 -8.84 2.12
CA SER A 245 -16.32 -8.40 3.25
C SER A 245 -16.54 -9.33 4.43
N GLU A 246 -15.60 -9.37 5.38
CA GLU A 246 -15.71 -10.22 6.57
C GLU A 246 -16.93 -9.86 7.42
N ASP A 247 -17.17 -8.56 7.62
CA ASP A 247 -18.46 -8.05 8.08
C ASP A 247 -19.40 -7.88 6.88
N LEU A 248 -20.45 -8.68 6.81
CA LEU A 248 -21.45 -8.64 5.73
C LEU A 248 -22.17 -7.28 5.62
N ARG A 249 -22.18 -6.47 6.68
CA ARG A 249 -22.80 -5.15 6.72
C ARG A 249 -21.82 -4.01 6.46
N ARG A 250 -20.54 -4.32 6.22
CA ARG A 250 -19.49 -3.31 6.04
C ARG A 250 -19.85 -2.28 4.97
N GLY A 251 -20.29 -2.73 3.80
CA GLY A 251 -20.71 -1.84 2.71
C GLY A 251 -21.87 -0.91 3.12
N ASP A 252 -22.90 -1.44 3.77
CA ASP A 252 -24.04 -0.64 4.27
C ASP A 252 -23.61 0.37 5.34
N ASN A 253 -22.72 -0.06 6.25
CA ASN A 253 -22.18 0.79 7.30
C ASN A 253 -21.39 1.96 6.70
N LEU A 254 -20.59 1.71 5.67
CA LEU A 254 -19.85 2.75 4.94
C LEU A 254 -20.81 3.69 4.21
N ILE A 255 -21.84 3.19 3.52
CA ILE A 255 -22.86 4.05 2.88
C ILE A 255 -23.52 4.96 3.91
N ASN A 256 -23.88 4.43 5.08
CA ASN A 256 -24.48 5.24 6.14
C ASN A 256 -23.50 6.31 6.67
N LYS A 257 -22.21 5.99 6.80
CA LYS A 257 -21.17 6.90 7.31
C LYS A 257 -20.84 8.02 6.31
N TYR A 258 -20.72 7.67 5.03
CA TYR A 258 -20.41 8.60 3.94
C TYR A 258 -21.66 9.21 3.29
N GLY A 259 -22.85 8.88 3.77
CA GLY A 259 -24.11 9.24 3.12
C GLY A 259 -24.24 10.75 2.89
N ASP A 260 -24.04 11.53 3.94
CA ASP A 260 -24.11 13.00 3.84
C ASP A 260 -23.02 13.58 2.94
N LEU A 261 -21.86 12.91 2.84
CA LEU A 261 -20.74 13.34 2.00
C LEU A 261 -20.93 12.99 0.53
N LEU A 262 -21.71 11.96 0.21
CA LEU A 262 -21.94 11.49 -1.16
C LEU A 262 -23.27 11.99 -1.74
N PHE A 263 -24.39 11.80 -1.03
CA PHE A 263 -25.73 12.04 -1.59
C PHE A 263 -26.09 13.53 -1.70
N ASN A 264 -25.34 14.41 -1.05
CA ASN A 264 -25.53 15.86 -1.14
C ASN A 264 -24.76 16.48 -2.32
N ASP A 265 -23.92 15.71 -3.00
CA ASP A 265 -23.07 16.16 -4.10
C ASP A 265 -23.74 15.94 -5.47
N ALA A 266 -23.70 16.96 -6.32
CA ALA A 266 -24.31 16.91 -7.66
C ALA A 266 -23.57 15.99 -8.64
N ASP A 267 -22.32 15.65 -8.34
CA ASP A 267 -21.46 14.76 -9.13
C ASP A 267 -21.60 13.27 -8.77
N PHE A 268 -22.48 12.93 -7.83
CA PHE A 268 -22.70 11.54 -7.41
C PHE A 268 -24.10 11.03 -7.80
N GLU A 269 -24.12 9.81 -8.35
CA GLU A 269 -25.36 9.04 -8.56
C GLU A 269 -25.23 7.65 -7.93
N THR A 270 -26.30 7.13 -7.30
CA THR A 270 -26.27 5.83 -6.61
C THR A 270 -25.86 4.66 -7.52
N LYS A 271 -26.16 4.75 -8.82
CA LYS A 271 -25.78 3.73 -9.82
C LYS A 271 -24.26 3.64 -10.05
N ASN A 272 -23.49 4.62 -9.57
CA ASN A 272 -22.05 4.71 -9.73
C ASN A 272 -21.28 4.01 -8.59
N ILE A 273 -21.99 3.49 -7.58
CA ILE A 273 -21.38 2.66 -6.55
C ILE A 273 -20.90 1.35 -7.20
N VAL A 274 -19.62 1.04 -7.01
CA VAL A 274 -19.00 -0.22 -7.47
C VAL A 274 -18.61 -1.05 -6.26
N TYR A 275 -18.82 -2.36 -6.33
CA TYR A 275 -18.43 -3.29 -5.27
C TYR A 275 -17.15 -4.04 -5.66
N ALA A 276 -16.21 -4.15 -4.73
CA ALA A 276 -14.96 -4.88 -4.93
C ALA A 276 -14.66 -5.81 -3.76
N ASP A 277 -14.09 -6.97 -4.05
CA ASP A 277 -13.80 -7.99 -3.04
C ASP A 277 -12.67 -7.51 -2.11
N GLU A 278 -12.96 -7.45 -0.80
CA GLU A 278 -12.02 -7.01 0.23
C GLU A 278 -10.73 -7.84 0.25
N GLY A 279 -10.85 -9.15 0.02
CA GLY A 279 -9.73 -10.08 0.10
C GLY A 279 -8.95 -10.21 -1.20
N ASN A 280 -9.37 -9.53 -2.27
CA ASN A 280 -8.76 -9.69 -3.59
C ASN A 280 -8.38 -8.34 -4.23
N PRO A 281 -7.12 -7.88 -4.07
CA PRO A 281 -6.63 -6.63 -4.68
C PRO A 281 -6.76 -6.64 -6.21
N PHE A 282 -6.70 -7.81 -6.85
CA PHE A 282 -6.80 -7.94 -8.30
C PHE A 282 -8.22 -7.76 -8.82
N HIS A 283 -9.25 -7.83 -7.96
CA HIS A 283 -10.60 -7.42 -8.32
C HIS A 283 -10.67 -5.89 -8.48
N VAL A 284 -10.16 -5.12 -7.50
CA VAL A 284 -10.05 -3.65 -7.60
C VAL A 284 -9.22 -3.23 -8.81
N TYR A 285 -8.07 -3.88 -9.02
CA TYR A 285 -7.21 -3.64 -10.18
C TYR A 285 -7.97 -3.74 -11.51
N ARG A 286 -8.71 -4.83 -11.73
CA ARG A 286 -9.49 -5.05 -12.96
C ARG A 286 -10.63 -4.04 -13.10
N LEU A 287 -11.37 -3.78 -12.01
CA LEU A 287 -12.46 -2.80 -12.00
C LEU A 287 -11.96 -1.40 -12.35
N LEU A 288 -10.84 -0.96 -11.76
CA LEU A 288 -10.26 0.34 -12.04
C LEU A 288 -9.74 0.43 -13.47
N ASN A 289 -9.04 -0.60 -13.97
CA ASN A 289 -8.58 -0.62 -15.35
C ASN A 289 -9.74 -0.46 -16.34
N GLN A 290 -10.82 -1.22 -16.16
CA GLN A 290 -12.01 -1.14 -17.00
C GLN A 290 -12.71 0.22 -16.90
N THR A 291 -12.82 0.74 -15.68
CA THR A 291 -13.45 2.04 -15.40
C THR A 291 -12.65 3.18 -16.03
N ILE A 292 -11.33 3.17 -15.87
CA ILE A 292 -10.41 4.14 -16.48
C ILE A 292 -10.54 4.13 -18.01
N ASP A 293 -10.50 2.95 -18.64
CA ASP A 293 -10.63 2.84 -20.09
C ASP A 293 -12.01 3.25 -20.60
N ARG A 294 -13.06 3.05 -19.79
CA ARG A 294 -14.42 3.48 -20.14
C ARG A 294 -14.52 5.01 -20.12
N TYR A 295 -14.01 5.66 -19.08
CA TYR A 295 -14.07 7.11 -18.97
C TYR A 295 -13.18 7.80 -20.00
N ASP A 296 -11.95 7.34 -20.17
CA ASP A 296 -11.03 7.88 -21.17
C ASP A 296 -11.63 7.82 -22.58
N ARG A 297 -12.30 6.70 -22.94
CA ARG A 297 -13.03 6.57 -24.21
C ARG A 297 -14.24 7.50 -24.31
N SER A 298 -15.01 7.65 -23.22
CA SER A 298 -16.20 8.50 -23.20
C SER A 298 -15.85 9.98 -23.37
N PHE A 299 -14.70 10.39 -22.83
CA PHE A 299 -14.18 11.76 -22.91
C PHE A 299 -13.16 11.96 -24.03
N ALA A 300 -12.95 11.00 -24.93
CA ALA A 300 -11.93 11.09 -25.98
C ALA A 300 -12.10 12.32 -26.89
N LEU A 301 -13.34 12.76 -27.16
CA LEU A 301 -13.64 13.98 -27.94
C LEU A 301 -13.30 15.28 -27.19
N LEU A 302 -13.05 15.20 -25.88
CA LEU A 302 -12.72 16.31 -24.98
C LEU A 302 -11.26 16.23 -24.50
N ASN A 303 -10.37 15.62 -25.29
CA ASN A 303 -8.96 15.34 -24.94
C ASN A 303 -8.77 14.39 -23.75
N GLY A 304 -9.76 13.55 -23.47
CA GLY A 304 -9.74 12.59 -22.37
C GLY A 304 -10.23 13.20 -21.05
N CYS A 305 -9.94 12.49 -19.95
CA CYS A 305 -10.29 12.92 -18.60
C CYS A 305 -9.12 12.72 -17.64
N ARG A 306 -9.09 13.52 -16.58
CA ARG A 306 -8.20 13.30 -15.43
C ARG A 306 -8.91 12.39 -14.45
N ILE A 307 -8.31 11.25 -14.13
CA ILE A 307 -8.87 10.30 -13.18
C ILE A 307 -8.07 10.36 -11.89
N VAL A 308 -8.76 10.59 -10.78
CA VAL A 308 -8.16 10.64 -9.45
C VAL A 308 -8.68 9.44 -8.65
N VAL A 309 -7.77 8.59 -8.20
CA VAL A 309 -8.08 7.44 -7.34
C VAL A 309 -7.66 7.78 -5.91
N SER A 310 -8.52 7.48 -4.94
CA SER A 310 -8.22 7.70 -3.52
C SER A 310 -8.43 6.42 -2.74
N ALA A 311 -7.34 5.76 -2.34
CA ALA A 311 -7.39 4.52 -1.59
C ALA A 311 -7.56 4.80 -0.09
N LEU A 312 -8.80 5.04 0.33
CA LEU A 312 -9.22 5.32 1.71
C LEU A 312 -9.67 4.05 2.45
N SER A 313 -9.19 2.88 2.01
CA SER A 313 -9.58 1.57 2.53
C SER A 313 -8.35 0.71 2.82
N SER A 314 -8.48 -0.61 2.99
CA SER A 314 -7.39 -1.51 3.43
C SER A 314 -6.11 -1.44 2.58
N LYS A 315 -5.01 -2.01 3.10
CA LYS A 315 -3.73 -2.05 2.37
C LYS A 315 -3.84 -2.92 1.13
N LEU A 316 -4.58 -4.03 1.20
CA LEU A 316 -4.92 -4.83 0.02
C LEU A 316 -5.61 -4.00 -1.06
N LEU A 317 -6.71 -3.31 -0.76
CA LEU A 317 -7.41 -2.52 -1.78
C LEU A 317 -6.55 -1.36 -2.31
N THR A 318 -5.65 -0.83 -1.46
CA THR A 318 -4.65 0.16 -1.87
C THR A 318 -3.67 -0.41 -2.90
N ILE A 319 -3.20 -1.66 -2.74
CA ILE A 319 -2.37 -2.34 -3.74
C ILE A 319 -3.11 -2.48 -5.07
N GLY A 320 -4.36 -2.97 -5.06
CA GLY A 320 -5.15 -3.09 -6.29
C GLY A 320 -5.28 -1.75 -7.03
N SER A 321 -5.48 -0.68 -6.26
CA SER A 321 -5.57 0.70 -6.77
C SER A 321 -4.27 1.18 -7.37
N PHE A 322 -3.16 0.98 -6.66
CA PHE A 322 -1.83 1.31 -7.12
C PHE A 322 -1.48 0.60 -8.44
N LEU A 323 -1.74 -0.71 -8.53
CA LEU A 323 -1.41 -1.50 -9.73
C LEU A 323 -2.17 -0.98 -10.97
N ALA A 324 -3.45 -0.60 -10.82
CA ALA A 324 -4.23 -0.07 -11.93
C ALA A 324 -3.70 1.29 -12.38
N VAL A 325 -3.41 2.19 -11.43
CA VAL A 325 -2.82 3.50 -11.74
C VAL A 325 -1.44 3.35 -12.38
N PHE A 326 -0.61 2.44 -11.88
CA PHE A 326 0.73 2.17 -12.41
C PHE A 326 0.69 1.73 -13.88
N GLU A 327 -0.15 0.74 -14.20
CA GLU A 327 -0.30 0.25 -15.58
C GLU A 327 -0.93 1.31 -16.49
N LYS A 328 -2.01 1.96 -16.07
CA LYS A 328 -2.67 2.96 -16.92
C LYS A 328 -1.81 4.19 -17.18
N LYS A 329 -0.95 4.54 -16.24
CA LYS A 329 0.04 5.59 -16.44
C LYS A 329 1.11 5.19 -17.46
N SER A 330 1.56 3.93 -17.48
CA SER A 330 2.50 3.45 -18.51
C SER A 330 1.86 3.38 -19.90
N GLU A 331 0.55 3.17 -19.98
CA GLU A 331 -0.27 3.30 -21.20
C GLU A 331 -0.54 4.77 -21.61
N GLY A 332 -0.04 5.75 -20.83
CA GLY A 332 -0.15 7.17 -21.14
C GLY A 332 -1.46 7.83 -20.70
N LYS A 333 -2.32 7.16 -19.92
CA LYS A 333 -3.55 7.73 -19.37
C LYS A 333 -3.27 8.81 -18.32
N ASN A 334 -4.18 9.77 -18.20
CA ASN A 334 -4.07 10.86 -17.22
C ASN A 334 -4.69 10.45 -15.88
N VAL A 335 -4.00 9.60 -15.13
CA VAL A 335 -4.47 9.04 -13.87
C VAL A 335 -3.48 9.29 -12.73
N GLY A 336 -3.98 9.42 -11.49
CA GLY A 336 -3.13 9.43 -10.32
C GLY A 336 -3.80 9.08 -9.01
N VAL A 337 -2.98 8.90 -7.97
CA VAL A 337 -3.45 8.59 -6.60
C VAL A 337 -3.34 9.83 -5.73
N MET A 338 -4.46 10.27 -5.16
CA MET A 338 -4.52 11.35 -4.18
C MET A 338 -4.72 10.78 -2.77
N HIS A 339 -3.98 11.32 -1.81
CA HIS A 339 -3.94 10.87 -0.42
C HIS A 339 -3.79 12.06 0.53
N VAL A 340 -4.16 11.85 1.80
CA VAL A 340 -3.96 12.78 2.90
C VAL A 340 -3.13 12.04 3.95
N GLU A 341 -1.94 12.54 4.25
CA GLU A 341 -1.05 11.93 5.23
C GLU A 341 -1.63 12.04 6.64
N SER A 342 -1.48 11.00 7.45
CA SER A 342 -1.80 11.06 8.88
C SER A 342 -0.59 11.58 9.65
N LEU A 343 -0.81 12.52 10.57
CA LEU A 343 0.32 13.15 11.29
C LEU A 343 0.92 12.21 12.31
N GLU A 344 0.06 11.49 13.03
CA GLU A 344 0.41 10.53 14.06
C GLU A 344 -0.61 9.39 14.05
N HIS A 345 -0.17 8.20 14.42
CA HIS A 345 -1.08 7.08 14.66
C HIS A 345 -0.89 6.60 16.10
N ALA A 346 -1.95 6.16 16.73
CA ALA A 346 -1.91 5.58 18.06
C ALA A 346 -2.76 4.31 18.14
N LEU A 347 -2.31 3.39 18.99
CA LEU A 347 -3.14 2.26 19.43
C LEU A 347 -4.07 2.74 20.54
N ASP A 348 -5.32 2.31 20.45
CA ASP A 348 -6.31 2.47 21.51
C ASP A 348 -5.81 1.84 22.82
N ALA A 349 -6.12 2.47 23.94
CA ALA A 349 -5.70 1.97 25.26
C ALA A 349 -6.35 0.62 25.60
N GLY A 350 -7.50 0.31 24.99
CA GLY A 350 -8.20 -0.96 25.05
C GLY A 350 -7.51 -2.11 24.29
N TYR A 351 -6.47 -1.80 23.49
CA TYR A 351 -5.74 -2.81 22.71
C TYR A 351 -5.09 -3.86 23.61
N GLU A 352 -4.44 -3.46 24.69
CA GLU A 352 -3.62 -4.38 25.48
C GLU A 352 -4.48 -5.44 26.22
N GLN A 353 -5.75 -5.14 26.55
CA GLN A 353 -6.66 -6.12 27.15
C GLN A 353 -7.14 -7.18 26.13
N GLU A 354 -7.29 -6.82 24.86
CA GLU A 354 -7.82 -7.69 23.79
C GLU A 354 -6.73 -8.26 22.87
N LYS A 355 -5.47 -7.88 23.11
CA LYS A 355 -4.30 -8.14 22.26
C LYS A 355 -4.19 -9.57 21.78
N GLU A 356 -4.21 -10.54 22.69
CA GLU A 356 -4.02 -11.94 22.31
C GLU A 356 -5.11 -12.42 21.35
N GLN A 357 -6.35 -11.96 21.54
CA GLN A 357 -7.47 -12.31 20.68
C GLN A 357 -7.39 -11.60 19.32
N ILE A 358 -6.96 -10.33 19.31
CA ILE A 358 -6.79 -9.55 18.08
C ILE A 358 -5.62 -10.10 17.25
N GLU A 359 -4.44 -10.28 17.84
CA GLU A 359 -3.23 -10.71 17.12
C GLU A 359 -3.34 -12.14 16.57
N LYS A 360 -4.21 -12.99 17.12
CA LYS A 360 -4.52 -14.34 16.58
C LYS A 360 -5.21 -14.30 15.22
N ASN A 361 -5.85 -13.18 14.87
CA ASN A 361 -6.64 -13.03 13.66
C ASN A 361 -5.87 -12.37 12.51
N HIS A 362 -4.54 -12.21 12.61
CA HIS A 362 -3.74 -11.75 11.48
C HIS A 362 -3.87 -12.73 10.31
N LYS A 363 -4.35 -12.23 9.17
CA LYS A 363 -4.41 -12.96 7.91
C LYS A 363 -3.27 -12.49 7.02
N LEU A 364 -2.37 -13.40 6.67
CA LEU A 364 -1.24 -13.10 5.80
C LEU A 364 -1.62 -13.33 4.34
N PHE A 365 -1.22 -12.39 3.50
CA PHE A 365 -1.37 -12.41 2.06
C PHE A 365 0.00 -12.32 1.41
N GLU A 366 0.18 -13.11 0.37
CA GLU A 366 1.33 -13.08 -0.53
C GLU A 366 0.86 -12.66 -1.92
N ILE A 367 1.54 -11.68 -2.49
CA ILE A 367 1.26 -11.12 -3.81
C ILE A 367 2.55 -11.07 -4.62
N TRP A 368 2.61 -11.85 -5.68
CA TRP A 368 3.76 -11.84 -6.59
C TRP A 368 3.50 -10.81 -7.70
N LEU A 369 4.28 -9.73 -7.75
CA LEU A 369 4.06 -8.60 -8.66
C LEU A 369 4.96 -8.61 -9.91
N ALA A 370 6.16 -9.18 -9.83
CA ALA A 370 7.10 -9.25 -10.94
C ALA A 370 7.97 -10.49 -10.88
N GLY A 371 8.50 -10.92 -12.03
CA GLY A 371 9.38 -12.07 -12.15
C GLY A 371 8.70 -13.26 -12.82
N GLU A 372 8.97 -14.47 -12.34
CA GLU A 372 8.66 -15.73 -13.03
C GLU A 372 7.22 -15.88 -13.54
N PRO A 373 6.15 -15.46 -12.83
CA PRO A 373 4.78 -15.64 -13.32
C PRO A 373 4.42 -14.78 -14.54
N TYR A 374 5.25 -13.79 -14.89
CA TYR A 374 4.95 -12.76 -15.88
C TYR A 374 5.99 -12.63 -17.00
N ILE A 375 6.90 -13.60 -17.14
CA ILE A 375 7.97 -13.63 -18.16
C ILE A 375 7.73 -14.75 -19.17
#